data_AF-X8IWF2-F1
#
_entry.id   AF-X8IWF2-F1
#
_cell.length_a   1.000
_cell.length_b   1.000
_cell.length_c   1.000
_cell.angle_alpha   90.00
_cell.angle_beta   90.00
_cell.angle_gamma   90.00
#
_symmetry.space_group_name_H-M   'P 1'
#
loop_
_entity.id
_entity.type
_entity.pdbx_description
1 polymer ?
#
loop_
_entity_poly.entity_id
_entity_poly.type
_entity_poly.pdbx_seq_one_letter_code
_entity_poly.pdbx_strand_id
1 'polypeptide(L)'
;MPWCPTAAFPHPLVNILQSGKTEANVLNYYSYALVDLMTWQGLGRTINKFRTRRLGLPYLSSTSAVGMIERCNIPWTYCLSPALVPKPTDWMNHIDVVGFYFLDLAKNYKPSRDLIDFLNAGPPPIYIGFGSIVLDNPKGLTDTILAGIAQAGVRAIISPGWGGLDEHMIKSAGPHIFALGNVPHDWLFQYVSAVCHHGGAGTTAAGLKCGKPTIIVPFFGDQPWWATQIARRGAGPPPLDHKALTSETFSSAIRVALSPGALSAAREVGRMIMREDGAGNGVESFHRHLPLLNMKCDLAHNRVAVWYSAKHKLRLSAFAAQVLAEVKHIKLKKLKLHRSREYDPYVEAVDPVTGTIVPALRSLNDMGRGLVKVPTKPGLVLGIYDGLNDFVTEPIKGFKEDGMYGGVGGFCVGTLNLAAKPIGGALQFVSKPMEGTMRSFAHKETGKDRIVARRAQGIVASEHATLQERNAVIEAFVEYKAKKKRDRKGKGKAVV
;
A
#
# COMPACT_ATOMS: atom_id res chain seq x y z
N MET A 1 1.61 5.67 -1.06
CA MET A 1 2.75 5.11 -1.82
C MET A 1 2.36 3.95 -2.73
N PRO A 2 2.72 3.97 -4.03
CA PRO A 2 2.71 2.79 -4.89
C PRO A 2 3.66 1.67 -4.42
N TRP A 3 3.21 0.42 -4.47
CA TRP A 3 3.96 -0.80 -4.10
C TRP A 3 3.96 -1.88 -5.20
N CYS A 4 3.09 -1.74 -6.20
CA CYS A 4 3.00 -2.63 -7.34
C CYS A 4 4.01 -2.19 -8.41
N PRO A 5 4.85 -3.11 -8.92
CA PRO A 5 5.83 -2.79 -9.96
C PRO A 5 5.22 -2.06 -11.16
N THR A 6 5.94 -1.07 -11.66
CA THR A 6 5.62 -0.37 -12.92
C THR A 6 6.88 0.25 -13.52
N ALA A 7 6.93 0.34 -14.84
CA ALA A 7 7.94 1.07 -15.57
C ALA A 7 7.74 2.60 -15.53
N ALA A 8 6.55 3.09 -15.14
CA ALA A 8 6.19 4.51 -15.24
C ALA A 8 6.92 5.41 -14.23
N PHE A 9 7.28 4.88 -13.06
CA PHE A 9 8.00 5.61 -12.01
C PHE A 9 8.66 4.64 -11.03
N PRO A 10 9.78 5.03 -10.39
CA PRO A 10 10.47 4.17 -9.44
C PRO A 10 9.65 4.01 -8.16
N HIS A 11 9.97 2.97 -7.41
CA HIS A 11 9.44 2.76 -6.07
C HIS A 11 9.76 3.99 -5.21
N PRO A 12 8.80 4.58 -4.49
CA PRO A 12 8.99 5.87 -3.81
C PRO A 12 10.07 5.91 -2.70
N LEU A 13 10.58 4.75 -2.30
CA LEU A 13 11.68 4.61 -1.33
C LEU A 13 13.06 4.49 -1.99
N VAL A 14 13.14 4.50 -3.31
CA VAL A 14 14.39 4.36 -4.06
C VAL A 14 14.62 5.63 -4.87
N ASN A 15 15.81 6.21 -4.71
CA ASN A 15 16.25 7.32 -5.53
C ASN A 15 17.21 6.79 -6.61
N ILE A 16 16.82 6.89 -7.87
CA ILE A 16 17.63 6.39 -9.00
C ILE A 16 18.21 7.60 -9.73
N LEU A 17 19.54 7.72 -9.73
CA LEU A 17 20.24 8.67 -10.60
C LEU A 17 20.22 8.11 -12.03
N GLN A 18 19.58 8.82 -12.96
CA GLN A 18 19.30 8.30 -14.31
C GLN A 18 20.24 8.90 -15.37
N SER A 19 20.84 8.04 -16.22
CA SER A 19 21.66 8.44 -17.38
C SER A 19 20.99 8.25 -18.75
N GLY A 20 19.72 7.80 -18.82
CA GLY A 20 18.98 7.65 -20.09
C GLY A 20 17.52 7.14 -19.95
N LYS A 21 16.66 7.39 -20.96
CA LYS A 21 15.20 7.12 -20.91
C LYS A 21 14.79 5.63 -20.91
N THR A 22 15.41 4.79 -21.74
CA THR A 22 15.04 3.36 -21.81
C THR A 22 15.53 2.58 -20.58
N GLU A 23 16.71 2.94 -20.08
CA GLU A 23 17.26 2.43 -18.83
C GLU A 23 16.39 2.82 -17.64
N ALA A 24 15.84 4.05 -17.64
CA ALA A 24 14.95 4.53 -16.58
C ALA A 24 13.71 3.67 -16.37
N ASN A 25 13.04 3.21 -17.43
CA ASN A 25 11.81 2.38 -17.31
C ASN A 25 12.09 1.02 -16.67
N VAL A 26 13.21 0.40 -17.04
CA VAL A 26 13.63 -0.89 -16.49
C VAL A 26 14.05 -0.74 -15.03
N LEU A 27 14.84 0.30 -14.72
CA LEU A 27 15.25 0.63 -13.36
C LEU A 27 14.05 0.95 -12.45
N ASN A 28 13.04 1.65 -12.97
CA ASN A 28 11.79 1.91 -12.26
C ASN A 28 11.13 0.60 -11.82
N TYR A 29 10.95 -0.35 -12.73
CA TYR A 29 10.30 -1.62 -12.41
C TYR A 29 11.12 -2.44 -11.39
N TYR A 30 12.45 -2.50 -11.54
CA TYR A 30 13.30 -3.27 -10.62
C TYR A 30 13.45 -2.67 -9.24
N SER A 31 13.26 -1.35 -9.09
CA SER A 31 13.29 -0.70 -7.78
C SER A 31 12.24 -1.25 -6.79
N TYR A 32 11.13 -1.79 -7.29
CA TYR A 32 10.11 -2.45 -6.46
C TYR A 32 10.60 -3.79 -5.91
N ALA A 33 11.27 -4.59 -6.75
CA ALA A 33 11.86 -5.86 -6.33
C ALA A 33 12.97 -5.66 -5.29
N LEU A 34 13.77 -4.59 -5.44
CA LEU A 34 14.79 -4.20 -4.47
C LEU A 34 14.17 -3.90 -3.09
N VAL A 35 13.11 -3.10 -3.05
CA VAL A 35 12.44 -2.75 -1.78
C VAL A 35 11.81 -3.97 -1.13
N ASP A 36 11.19 -4.85 -1.91
CA ASP A 36 10.59 -6.07 -1.38
C ASP A 36 11.66 -7.03 -0.83
N LEU A 37 12.82 -7.14 -1.52
CA LEU A 37 13.98 -7.88 -1.04
C LEU A 37 14.52 -7.32 0.29
N MET A 38 14.72 -6.01 0.39
CA MET A 38 15.21 -5.36 1.62
C MET A 38 14.23 -5.51 2.77
N THR A 39 12.94 -5.35 2.49
CA THR A 39 11.86 -5.57 3.48
C THR A 39 11.91 -7.00 4.02
N TRP A 40 12.13 -7.97 3.14
CA TRP A 40 12.22 -9.38 3.54
C TRP A 40 13.52 -9.72 4.27
N GLN A 41 14.65 -9.11 3.92
CA GLN A 41 15.89 -9.25 4.67
C GLN A 41 15.73 -8.75 6.12
N GLY A 42 15.09 -7.60 6.31
CA GLY A 42 14.87 -7.04 7.65
C GLY A 42 13.80 -7.77 8.48
N LEU A 43 12.66 -8.11 7.87
CA LEU A 43 11.48 -8.62 8.60
C LEU A 43 11.25 -10.13 8.45
N GLY A 44 11.88 -10.79 7.48
CA GLY A 44 11.57 -12.16 7.10
C GLY A 44 11.70 -13.16 8.24
N ARG A 45 12.70 -13.00 9.12
CA ARG A 45 12.87 -13.84 10.32
C ARG A 45 11.69 -13.67 11.30
N THR A 46 11.29 -12.44 11.57
CA THR A 46 10.18 -12.11 12.49
C THR A 46 8.86 -12.62 11.92
N ILE A 47 8.61 -12.38 10.63
CA ILE A 47 7.43 -12.87 9.91
C ILE A 47 7.39 -14.39 9.94
N ASN A 48 8.49 -15.09 9.64
CA ASN A 48 8.53 -16.54 9.67
C ASN A 48 8.41 -17.14 11.06
N LYS A 49 8.95 -16.50 12.10
CA LYS A 49 8.72 -16.89 13.50
C LYS A 49 7.22 -16.82 13.82
N PHE A 50 6.53 -15.75 13.43
CA PHE A 50 5.08 -15.63 13.62
C PHE A 50 4.31 -16.68 12.81
N ARG A 51 4.63 -16.84 11.52
CA ARG A 51 4.00 -17.84 10.64
C ARG A 51 4.10 -19.25 11.20
N THR A 52 5.29 -19.69 11.59
CA THR A 52 5.54 -21.07 12.03
C THR A 52 5.10 -21.33 13.47
N ARG A 53 5.32 -20.38 14.39
CA ARG A 53 5.06 -20.60 15.83
C ARG A 53 3.65 -20.22 16.27
N ARG A 54 2.97 -19.31 15.56
CA ARG A 54 1.63 -18.83 15.93
C ARG A 54 0.56 -19.21 14.94
N LEU A 55 0.83 -19.07 13.64
CA LEU A 55 -0.18 -19.35 12.61
C LEU A 55 -0.19 -20.80 12.12
N GLY A 56 0.83 -21.59 12.46
CA GLY A 56 1.04 -22.94 11.92
C GLY A 56 1.18 -22.95 10.39
N LEU A 57 1.66 -21.85 9.81
CA LEU A 57 1.92 -21.73 8.38
C LEU A 57 3.36 -22.14 8.08
N PRO A 58 3.63 -22.76 6.92
CA PRO A 58 4.99 -23.11 6.57
C PRO A 58 5.89 -21.90 6.38
N TYR A 59 7.18 -22.11 6.65
CA TYR A 59 8.25 -21.16 6.39
C TYR A 59 8.19 -20.65 4.94
N LEU A 60 8.34 -19.35 4.76
CA LEU A 60 8.40 -18.70 3.46
C LEU A 60 9.88 -18.35 3.17
N SER A 61 10.47 -18.92 2.13
CA SER A 61 11.84 -18.57 1.70
C SER A 61 11.87 -17.18 1.09
N SER A 62 13.05 -16.55 1.01
CA SER A 62 13.21 -15.27 0.30
C SER A 62 12.78 -15.36 -1.16
N THR A 63 13.07 -16.48 -1.82
CA THR A 63 12.64 -16.76 -3.20
C THR A 63 11.11 -16.83 -3.35
N SER A 64 10.41 -17.31 -2.32
CA SER A 64 8.95 -17.33 -2.31
C SER A 64 8.33 -16.02 -1.81
N ALA A 65 9.03 -15.26 -0.97
CA ALA A 65 8.49 -14.02 -0.40
C ALA A 65 8.60 -12.83 -1.36
N VAL A 66 9.79 -12.61 -1.94
CA VAL A 66 10.05 -11.47 -2.82
C VAL A 66 9.25 -11.63 -4.11
N GLY A 67 8.49 -10.62 -4.51
CA GLY A 67 7.60 -10.61 -5.68
C GLY A 67 6.31 -11.43 -5.48
N MET A 68 6.02 -11.92 -4.26
CA MET A 68 4.85 -12.77 -4.00
C MET A 68 3.54 -12.08 -4.36
N ILE A 69 3.40 -10.80 -4.03
CA ILE A 69 2.18 -10.02 -4.25
C ILE A 69 1.86 -9.95 -5.74
N GLU A 70 2.87 -9.69 -6.56
CA GLU A 70 2.76 -9.67 -8.02
C GLU A 70 2.50 -11.06 -8.60
N ARG A 71 3.30 -12.07 -8.23
CA ARG A 71 3.12 -13.45 -8.74
C ARG A 71 1.73 -14.03 -8.42
N CYS A 72 1.21 -13.71 -7.24
CA CYS A 72 -0.11 -14.17 -6.81
C CYS A 72 -1.26 -13.36 -7.44
N ASN A 73 -0.97 -12.27 -8.15
CA ASN A 73 -1.95 -11.29 -8.62
C ASN A 73 -2.91 -10.89 -7.50
N ILE A 74 -2.35 -10.51 -6.35
CA ILE A 74 -3.15 -10.09 -5.18
C ILE A 74 -3.91 -8.82 -5.58
N PRO A 75 -5.26 -8.82 -5.52
CA PRO A 75 -6.03 -7.61 -5.80
C PRO A 75 -5.58 -6.45 -4.93
N TRP A 76 -5.34 -5.29 -5.57
CA TRP A 76 -4.78 -4.12 -4.92
C TRP A 76 -5.59 -2.88 -5.26
N THR A 77 -5.89 -2.06 -4.25
CA THR A 77 -6.64 -0.80 -4.44
C THR A 77 -5.81 0.35 -3.91
N TYR A 78 -5.39 1.24 -4.81
CA TYR A 78 -4.73 2.48 -4.46
C TYR A 78 -5.76 3.58 -4.21
N CYS A 79 -5.82 4.02 -2.96
CA CYS A 79 -6.65 5.14 -2.51
C CYS A 79 -5.93 6.48 -2.81
N LEU A 80 -5.62 6.70 -4.08
CA LEU A 80 -4.97 7.90 -4.60
C LEU A 80 -5.71 8.42 -5.82
N SER A 81 -5.64 9.74 -6.06
CA SER A 81 -6.33 10.36 -7.19
C SER A 81 -5.66 10.06 -8.54
N PRO A 82 -6.39 9.56 -9.55
CA PRO A 82 -5.89 9.46 -10.92
C PRO A 82 -5.59 10.83 -11.55
N ALA A 83 -6.19 11.91 -11.04
CA ALA A 83 -5.85 13.27 -11.46
C ALA A 83 -4.42 13.66 -11.12
N LEU A 84 -3.89 13.14 -10.01
CA LEU A 84 -2.48 13.35 -9.63
C LEU A 84 -1.59 12.29 -10.28
N VAL A 85 -1.91 11.01 -10.07
CA VAL A 85 -1.12 9.87 -10.55
C VAL A 85 -2.01 8.95 -11.38
N PRO A 86 -1.99 9.07 -12.72
CA PRO A 86 -2.76 8.20 -13.59
C PRO A 86 -2.39 6.74 -13.37
N LYS A 87 -3.35 5.84 -13.55
CA LYS A 87 -3.09 4.39 -13.54
C LYS A 87 -2.07 4.07 -14.64
N PRO A 88 -0.88 3.53 -14.30
CA PRO A 88 0.08 3.05 -15.28
C PRO A 88 -0.55 2.01 -16.22
N THR A 89 -0.16 2.05 -17.49
CA THR A 89 -0.71 1.17 -18.53
C THR A 89 -0.27 -0.29 -18.38
N ASP A 90 0.82 -0.53 -17.64
CA ASP A 90 1.35 -1.85 -17.31
C ASP A 90 0.74 -2.44 -16.04
N TRP A 91 -0.15 -1.73 -15.34
CA TRP A 91 -0.94 -2.29 -14.25
C TRP A 91 -2.14 -3.08 -14.76
N MET A 92 -2.15 -4.38 -14.44
CA MET A 92 -3.22 -5.31 -14.80
C MET A 92 -4.56 -5.00 -14.10
N ASN A 93 -5.61 -5.71 -14.52
CA ASN A 93 -6.99 -5.51 -14.05
C ASN A 93 -7.23 -5.81 -12.57
N HIS A 94 -6.27 -6.41 -11.87
CA HIS A 94 -6.36 -6.66 -10.43
C HIS A 94 -5.87 -5.47 -9.58
N ILE A 95 -5.37 -4.41 -10.21
CA ILE A 95 -4.87 -3.20 -9.56
C ILE A 95 -5.77 -2.03 -9.94
N ASP A 96 -6.43 -1.42 -8.97
CA ASP A 96 -7.33 -0.28 -9.17
C ASP A 96 -6.76 0.99 -8.53
N VAL A 97 -7.01 2.13 -9.19
CA VAL A 97 -6.74 3.48 -8.66
C VAL A 97 -8.09 4.16 -8.53
N VAL A 98 -8.53 4.39 -7.29
CA VAL A 98 -9.95 4.67 -7.02
C VAL A 98 -10.25 6.13 -6.67
N GLY A 99 -9.24 6.94 -6.35
CA GLY A 99 -9.42 8.26 -5.78
C GLY A 99 -9.01 8.31 -4.30
N PHE A 100 -8.83 9.53 -3.78
CA PHE A 100 -8.58 9.73 -2.35
C PHE A 100 -9.84 9.52 -1.50
N TYR A 101 -9.67 9.05 -0.27
CA TYR A 101 -10.75 8.96 0.70
C TYR A 101 -10.74 10.21 1.58
N PHE A 102 -11.85 10.92 1.62
CA PHE A 102 -12.01 12.12 2.44
C PHE A 102 -13.00 11.87 3.57
N LEU A 103 -12.71 12.46 4.72
CA LEU A 103 -13.61 12.51 5.87
C LEU A 103 -14.04 13.97 6.07
N ASP A 104 -15.31 14.19 6.36
CA ASP A 104 -15.86 15.52 6.65
C ASP A 104 -15.63 15.88 8.13
N LEU A 105 -14.36 16.11 8.47
CA LEU A 105 -13.92 16.42 9.84
C LEU A 105 -14.41 17.82 10.29
N ALA A 106 -14.66 18.72 9.35
CA ALA A 106 -15.15 20.07 9.61
C ALA A 106 -16.61 20.13 10.09
N LYS A 107 -17.41 19.07 9.95
CA LYS A 107 -18.88 19.11 10.10
C LYS A 107 -19.36 19.73 11.42
N ASN A 108 -18.65 19.49 12.52
CA ASN A 108 -18.98 20.01 13.85
C ASN A 108 -17.91 20.94 14.41
N TYR A 109 -16.97 21.38 13.57
CA TYR A 109 -15.86 22.22 14.01
C TYR A 109 -16.29 23.67 14.16
N LYS A 110 -15.91 24.29 15.29
CA LYS A 110 -16.13 25.71 15.56
C LYS A 110 -14.76 26.38 15.64
N PRO A 111 -14.39 27.25 14.68
CA PRO A 111 -13.12 27.96 14.73
C PRO A 111 -13.08 28.91 15.92
N SER A 112 -11.91 29.08 16.49
CA SER A 112 -11.67 30.06 17.55
C SER A 112 -11.73 31.49 16.98
N ARG A 113 -12.10 32.45 17.83
CA ARG A 113 -12.35 33.84 17.40
C ARG A 113 -11.08 34.52 16.87
N ASP A 114 -9.97 34.30 17.55
CA ASP A 114 -8.63 34.77 17.16
C ASP A 114 -8.20 34.28 15.77
N LEU A 115 -8.48 33.01 15.43
CA LEU A 115 -8.20 32.47 14.09
C LEU A 115 -9.05 33.15 13.02
N ILE A 116 -10.33 33.38 13.29
CA ILE A 116 -11.23 34.10 12.37
C ILE A 116 -10.76 35.53 12.18
N ASP A 117 -10.44 36.23 13.26
CA ASP A 117 -9.96 37.62 13.22
C ASP A 117 -8.64 37.72 12.45
N PHE A 118 -7.70 36.78 12.65
CA PHE A 118 -6.47 36.71 11.86
C PHE A 118 -6.73 36.49 10.37
N LEU A 119 -7.60 35.54 10.02
CA LEU A 119 -7.96 35.27 8.61
C LEU A 119 -8.52 36.53 7.94
N ASN A 120 -9.43 37.24 8.61
CA ASN A 120 -10.10 38.44 8.10
C ASN A 120 -9.21 39.70 8.04
N ALA A 121 -8.10 39.73 8.77
CA ALA A 121 -7.24 40.92 8.86
C ALA A 121 -6.42 41.24 7.59
N GLY A 122 -6.58 40.50 6.48
CA GLY A 122 -5.82 40.77 5.26
C GLY A 122 -5.90 39.67 4.19
N PRO A 123 -4.90 39.60 3.28
CA PRO A 123 -4.86 38.61 2.18
C PRO A 123 -4.69 37.17 2.69
N PRO A 124 -5.28 36.14 2.05
CA PRO A 124 -5.23 34.75 2.52
C PRO A 124 -3.80 34.26 2.86
N PRO A 125 -3.55 33.79 4.09
CA PRO A 125 -2.22 33.35 4.52
C PRO A 125 -1.83 32.04 3.85
N ILE A 126 -0.55 31.68 3.88
CA ILE A 126 -0.10 30.31 3.59
C ILE A 126 -0.21 29.45 4.85
N TYR A 127 -0.55 28.18 4.71
CA TYR A 127 -0.46 27.22 5.81
C TYR A 127 0.92 26.57 5.81
N ILE A 128 1.53 26.37 6.99
CA ILE A 128 2.75 25.59 7.18
C ILE A 128 2.53 24.59 8.31
N GLY A 129 2.76 23.31 8.07
CA GLY A 129 2.71 22.29 9.11
C GLY A 129 3.40 21.00 8.72
N PHE A 130 4.43 20.62 9.48
CA PHE A 130 5.19 19.39 9.22
C PHE A 130 4.66 18.18 9.99
N GLY A 131 3.59 18.32 10.77
CA GLY A 131 3.04 17.22 11.57
C GLY A 131 3.99 16.82 12.71
N SER A 132 3.91 15.57 13.14
CA SER A 132 4.73 15.04 14.24
C SER A 132 6.07 14.52 13.73
N ILE A 133 6.96 15.43 13.35
CA ILE A 133 8.33 15.10 12.94
C ILE A 133 9.28 15.48 14.07
N VAL A 134 10.17 14.55 14.42
CA VAL A 134 11.27 14.81 15.34
C VAL A 134 12.38 15.48 14.53
N LEU A 135 12.68 16.73 14.86
CA LEU A 135 13.73 17.51 14.20
C LEU A 135 14.98 17.57 15.08
N ASP A 136 16.16 17.50 14.48
CA ASP A 136 17.43 17.67 15.19
C ASP A 136 17.63 19.12 15.66
N ASN A 137 17.20 20.10 14.85
CA ASN A 137 17.27 21.53 15.16
C ASN A 137 15.93 22.26 14.91
N PRO A 138 14.93 22.10 15.81
CA PRO A 138 13.65 22.81 15.76
C PRO A 138 13.75 24.32 15.57
N LYS A 139 14.66 24.96 16.32
CA LYS A 139 14.82 26.42 16.34
C LYS A 139 15.39 26.95 15.03
N GLY A 140 16.45 26.33 14.52
CA GLY A 140 17.07 26.72 13.25
C GLY A 140 16.11 26.58 12.08
N LEU A 141 15.32 25.50 12.03
CA LEU A 141 14.28 25.36 11.00
C LEU A 141 13.18 26.43 11.14
N THR A 142 12.75 26.72 12.38
CA THR A 142 11.74 27.74 12.64
C THR A 142 12.21 29.12 12.19
N ASP A 143 13.46 29.48 12.51
CA ASP A 143 14.08 30.74 12.09
C ASP A 143 14.14 30.86 10.55
N THR A 144 14.62 29.81 9.90
CA THR A 144 14.68 29.71 8.43
C THR A 144 13.32 29.94 7.77
N ILE A 145 12.27 29.35 8.34
CA ILE A 145 10.90 29.47 7.84
C ILE A 145 10.36 30.88 8.05
N LEU A 146 10.52 31.44 9.25
CA LEU A 146 10.05 32.79 9.56
C LEU A 146 10.76 33.83 8.67
N ALA A 147 12.08 33.69 8.49
CA ALA A 147 12.86 34.53 7.58
C ALA A 147 12.39 34.39 6.13
N GLY A 148 12.15 33.16 5.64
CA GLY A 148 11.65 32.94 4.29
C GLY A 148 10.24 33.49 4.05
N ILE A 149 9.35 33.43 5.06
CA ILE A 149 8.02 34.06 5.01
C ILE A 149 8.15 35.58 4.90
N ALA A 150 9.02 36.18 5.72
CA ALA A 150 9.27 37.62 5.68
C ALA A 150 9.84 38.06 4.32
N GLN A 151 10.80 37.30 3.76
CA GLN A 151 11.34 37.55 2.41
C GLN A 151 10.30 37.39 1.30
N ALA A 152 9.34 36.47 1.44
CA ALA A 152 8.25 36.29 0.48
C ALA A 152 7.17 37.38 0.62
N GLY A 153 7.09 38.06 1.76
CA GLY A 153 6.12 39.12 2.02
C GLY A 153 4.69 38.60 2.19
N VAL A 154 4.53 37.42 2.78
CA VAL A 154 3.21 36.77 2.94
C VAL A 154 2.82 36.61 4.40
N ARG A 155 1.52 36.50 4.68
CA ARG A 155 1.02 36.07 5.99
C ARG A 155 1.07 34.55 6.10
N ALA A 156 1.26 34.01 7.30
CA ALA A 156 1.32 32.57 7.50
C ALA A 156 0.55 32.09 8.74
N ILE A 157 -0.05 30.91 8.62
CA ILE A 157 -0.59 30.11 9.71
C ILE A 157 0.35 28.92 9.88
N ILE A 158 0.96 28.78 11.05
CA ILE A 158 1.98 27.75 11.30
C ILE A 158 1.48 26.81 12.39
N SER A 159 1.34 25.53 12.05
CA SER A 159 1.09 24.44 13.00
C SER A 159 2.43 23.92 13.54
N PRO A 160 2.77 24.15 14.83
CA PRO A 160 4.07 23.75 15.39
C PRO A 160 4.31 22.24 15.37
N GLY A 161 3.24 21.44 15.54
CA GLY A 161 3.30 19.98 15.57
C GLY A 161 3.85 19.40 16.89
N TRP A 162 3.75 18.08 17.06
CA TRP A 162 4.35 17.38 18.21
C TRP A 162 5.84 17.13 17.94
N GLY A 163 6.72 17.94 18.58
CA GLY A 163 8.18 17.83 18.47
C GLY A 163 8.83 18.58 17.29
N GLY A 164 8.03 19.36 16.55
CA GLY A 164 8.44 20.05 15.32
C GLY A 164 9.02 21.44 15.57
N LEU A 165 8.27 22.48 15.16
CA LEU A 165 8.72 23.88 15.20
C LEU A 165 8.57 24.50 16.60
N ASP A 166 9.35 25.54 16.87
CA ASP A 166 9.34 26.25 18.16
C ASP A 166 8.10 27.18 18.25
N GLU A 167 7.11 26.75 19.02
CA GLU A 167 5.85 27.47 19.21
C GLU A 167 6.05 28.87 19.84
N HIS A 168 7.03 29.03 20.72
CA HIS A 168 7.32 30.33 21.33
C HIS A 168 7.86 31.32 20.29
N MET A 169 8.77 30.88 19.42
CA MET A 169 9.27 31.70 18.31
C MET A 169 8.14 32.08 17.34
N ILE A 170 7.22 31.17 17.05
CA ILE A 170 6.08 31.45 16.15
C ILE A 170 5.16 32.50 16.77
N LYS A 171 4.84 32.39 18.07
CA LYS A 171 3.99 33.36 18.77
C LYS A 171 4.62 34.75 18.88
N SER A 172 5.94 34.84 18.93
CA SER A 172 6.67 36.12 19.01
C SER A 172 7.04 36.72 17.64
N ALA A 173 6.75 36.03 16.53
CA ALA A 173 7.14 36.45 15.17
C ALA A 173 6.36 37.65 14.61
N GLY A 174 5.35 38.16 15.33
CA GLY A 174 4.59 39.35 14.98
C GLY A 174 3.22 39.10 14.35
N PRO A 175 2.48 40.15 13.98
CA PRO A 175 1.04 40.08 13.66
C PRO A 175 0.71 39.40 12.32
N HIS A 176 1.71 39.11 11.49
CA HIS A 176 1.53 38.42 10.20
C HIS A 176 1.64 36.89 10.30
N ILE A 177 1.96 36.37 11.49
CA ILE A 177 2.14 34.95 11.78
C ILE A 177 1.13 34.53 12.84
N PHE A 178 0.44 33.42 12.61
CA PHE A 178 -0.49 32.83 13.58
C PHE A 178 -0.04 31.42 13.97
N ALA A 179 0.18 31.20 15.27
CA ALA A 179 0.45 29.86 15.82
C ALA A 179 -0.84 29.05 15.89
N LEU A 180 -0.96 28.03 15.06
CA LEU A 180 -2.16 27.21 14.94
C LEU A 180 -2.16 26.05 15.94
N GLY A 181 -3.30 25.86 16.61
CA GLY A 181 -3.62 24.64 17.33
C GLY A 181 -4.12 23.51 16.41
N ASN A 182 -4.90 22.59 16.95
CA ASN A 182 -5.48 21.50 16.16
C ASN A 182 -6.73 21.99 15.41
N VAL A 183 -6.68 22.02 14.08
CA VAL A 183 -7.79 22.46 13.20
C VAL A 183 -7.99 21.47 12.05
N PRO A 184 -9.24 21.08 11.73
CA PRO A 184 -9.51 20.25 10.57
C PRO A 184 -9.04 20.90 9.26
N HIS A 185 -8.19 20.19 8.51
CA HIS A 185 -7.63 20.71 7.26
C HIS A 185 -8.69 20.93 6.17
N ASP A 186 -9.75 20.13 6.15
CA ASP A 186 -10.89 20.29 5.23
C ASP A 186 -11.65 21.60 5.47
N TRP A 187 -11.59 22.16 6.69
CA TRP A 187 -12.06 23.52 6.97
C TRP A 187 -10.99 24.57 6.63
N LEU A 188 -9.80 24.46 7.22
CA LEU A 188 -8.78 25.50 7.16
C LEU A 188 -8.28 25.77 5.75
N PHE A 189 -8.06 24.72 4.96
CA PHE A 189 -7.44 24.85 3.65
C PHE A 189 -8.33 25.58 2.65
N GLN A 190 -9.59 25.86 2.95
CA GLN A 190 -10.42 26.73 2.12
C GLN A 190 -9.95 28.20 2.17
N TYR A 191 -9.40 28.62 3.31
CA TYR A 191 -9.08 30.02 3.64
C TYR A 191 -7.61 30.40 3.44
N VAL A 192 -6.78 29.49 2.94
CA VAL A 192 -5.34 29.72 2.70
C VAL A 192 -5.03 29.87 1.21
N SER A 193 -3.89 30.51 0.89
CA SER A 193 -3.42 30.70 -0.48
C SER A 193 -2.57 29.54 -1.00
N ALA A 194 -1.79 28.90 -0.13
CA ALA A 194 -0.99 27.71 -0.42
C ALA A 194 -0.82 26.85 0.85
N VAL A 195 -0.41 25.59 0.66
CA VAL A 195 -0.19 24.63 1.75
C VAL A 195 1.26 24.15 1.71
N CYS A 196 2.00 24.34 2.79
CA CYS A 196 3.35 23.82 2.98
C CYS A 196 3.35 22.74 4.05
N HIS A 197 3.89 21.57 3.74
CA HIS A 197 3.93 20.46 4.70
C HIS A 197 5.03 19.45 4.38
N HIS A 198 5.13 18.42 5.21
CA HIS A 198 6.17 17.40 5.08
C HIS A 198 5.97 16.43 3.92
N GLY A 199 4.76 16.29 3.37
CA GLY A 199 4.48 15.41 2.24
C GLY A 199 3.62 14.20 2.59
N GLY A 200 2.99 14.16 3.76
CA GLY A 200 2.07 13.08 4.12
C GLY A 200 0.87 13.02 3.17
N ALA A 201 0.52 11.81 2.72
CA ALA A 201 -0.50 11.57 1.70
C ALA A 201 -1.86 12.25 2.00
N GLY A 202 -2.30 12.23 3.26
CA GLY A 202 -3.56 12.85 3.67
C GLY A 202 -3.56 14.38 3.55
N THR A 203 -2.49 15.05 3.98
CA THR A 203 -2.36 16.51 3.86
C THR A 203 -2.19 16.92 2.40
N THR A 204 -1.42 16.16 1.62
CA THR A 204 -1.30 16.34 0.17
C THR A 204 -2.68 16.28 -0.50
N ALA A 205 -3.47 15.26 -0.19
CA ALA A 205 -4.82 15.09 -0.72
C ALA A 205 -5.75 16.24 -0.31
N ALA A 206 -5.71 16.66 0.96
CA ALA A 206 -6.55 17.74 1.48
C ALA A 206 -6.24 19.09 0.81
N GLY A 207 -4.95 19.44 0.65
CA GLY A 207 -4.52 20.67 -0.01
C GLY A 207 -4.94 20.71 -1.47
N LEU A 208 -4.68 19.62 -2.20
CA LEU A 208 -5.06 19.51 -3.62
C LEU A 208 -6.57 19.50 -3.82
N LYS A 209 -7.35 18.82 -2.95
CA LYS A 209 -8.83 18.86 -3.01
C LYS A 209 -9.36 20.30 -2.92
N CYS A 210 -8.73 21.14 -2.08
CA CYS A 210 -9.08 22.56 -1.94
C CYS A 210 -8.49 23.44 -3.08
N GLY A 211 -7.86 22.85 -4.08
CA GLY A 211 -7.25 23.54 -5.21
C GLY A 211 -6.07 24.42 -4.80
N LYS A 212 -5.37 24.10 -3.71
CA LYS A 212 -4.27 24.90 -3.19
C LYS A 212 -2.94 24.39 -3.71
N PRO A 213 -2.06 25.27 -4.21
CA PRO A 213 -0.69 24.90 -4.50
C PRO A 213 0.00 24.34 -3.25
N THR A 214 0.78 23.27 -3.44
CA THR A 214 1.36 22.52 -2.33
C THR A 214 2.88 22.53 -2.39
N ILE A 215 3.51 23.03 -1.33
CA ILE A 215 4.96 23.01 -1.11
C ILE A 215 5.27 21.81 -0.21
N ILE A 216 6.22 20.97 -0.62
CA ILE A 216 6.64 19.82 0.18
C ILE A 216 8.10 19.95 0.58
N VAL A 217 8.32 19.87 1.90
CA VAL A 217 9.64 19.70 2.54
C VAL A 217 9.69 18.28 3.10
N PRO A 218 10.18 17.29 2.32
CA PRO A 218 10.18 15.90 2.71
C PRO A 218 11.30 15.58 3.71
N PHE A 219 10.98 14.69 4.64
CA PHE A 219 11.89 14.17 5.66
C PHE A 219 12.16 12.67 5.49
N PHE A 220 11.14 11.86 5.18
CA PHE A 220 11.29 10.40 5.02
C PHE A 220 10.14 9.74 4.25
N GLY A 221 10.29 8.45 3.94
CA GLY A 221 9.22 7.62 3.39
C GLY A 221 8.80 8.06 1.99
N ASP A 222 7.48 8.15 1.74
CA ASP A 222 6.93 8.48 0.42
C ASP A 222 6.81 10.00 0.15
N GLN A 223 7.25 10.83 1.08
CA GLN A 223 7.14 12.29 1.01
C GLN A 223 7.85 12.91 -0.21
N PRO A 224 9.10 12.54 -0.58
CA PRO A 224 9.75 13.09 -1.77
C PRO A 224 9.00 12.74 -3.07
N TRP A 225 8.37 11.57 -3.09
CA TRP A 225 7.61 11.13 -4.25
C TRP A 225 6.35 11.97 -4.43
N TRP A 226 5.62 12.29 -3.35
CA TRP A 226 4.48 13.21 -3.42
C TRP A 226 4.90 14.59 -3.91
N ALA A 227 6.04 15.12 -3.43
CA ALA A 227 6.61 16.38 -3.91
C ALA A 227 6.83 16.35 -5.43
N THR A 228 7.40 15.26 -5.92
CA THR A 228 7.65 15.05 -7.35
C THR A 228 6.36 14.99 -8.16
N GLN A 229 5.32 14.31 -7.66
CA GLN A 229 4.03 14.24 -8.39
C GLN A 229 3.32 15.59 -8.46
N ILE A 230 3.38 16.38 -7.39
CA ILE A 230 2.79 17.73 -7.36
C ILE A 230 3.52 18.66 -8.33
N ALA A 231 4.85 18.68 -8.29
CA ALA A 231 5.67 19.46 -9.19
C ALA A 231 5.44 19.08 -10.67
N ARG A 232 5.31 17.78 -10.97
CA ARG A 232 4.98 17.27 -12.32
C ARG A 232 3.62 17.75 -12.83
N ARG A 233 2.65 17.99 -11.93
CA ARG A 233 1.35 18.59 -12.28
C ARG A 233 1.39 20.11 -12.33
N GLY A 234 2.53 20.74 -12.03
CA GLY A 234 2.67 22.19 -11.90
C GLY A 234 1.92 22.76 -10.69
N ALA A 235 1.38 21.93 -9.80
CA ALA A 235 0.55 22.35 -8.68
C ALA A 235 1.39 22.75 -7.44
N GLY A 236 2.67 23.02 -7.61
CA GLY A 236 3.60 23.37 -6.55
C GLY A 236 5.05 23.45 -7.06
N PRO A 237 5.98 23.95 -6.23
CA PRO A 237 7.39 23.99 -6.58
C PRO A 237 8.02 22.59 -6.63
N PRO A 238 9.25 22.47 -7.19
CA PRO A 238 10.05 21.26 -7.03
C PRO A 238 10.24 20.86 -5.56
N PRO A 239 10.52 19.58 -5.27
CA PRO A 239 10.80 19.12 -3.92
C PRO A 239 11.94 19.93 -3.29
N LEU A 240 11.71 20.43 -2.07
CA LEU A 240 12.76 21.06 -1.28
C LEU A 240 13.58 19.98 -0.58
N ASP A 241 14.87 20.19 -0.37
CA ASP A 241 15.66 19.33 0.52
C ASP A 241 15.67 19.96 1.92
N HIS A 242 15.18 19.23 2.93
CA HIS A 242 15.16 19.73 4.30
C HIS A 242 16.57 19.98 4.85
N LYS A 243 17.60 19.26 4.37
CA LYS A 243 18.99 19.43 4.81
C LYS A 243 19.66 20.67 4.21
N ALA A 244 19.20 21.10 3.04
CA ALA A 244 19.72 22.26 2.32
C ALA A 244 18.72 23.44 2.33
N LEU A 245 17.71 23.40 3.20
CA LEU A 245 16.69 24.43 3.25
C LEU A 245 17.27 25.73 3.82
N THR A 246 17.05 26.82 3.10
CA THR A 246 17.43 28.18 3.50
C THR A 246 16.23 29.11 3.38
N SER A 247 16.32 30.32 3.95
CA SER A 247 15.27 31.33 3.83
C SER A 247 14.99 31.71 2.38
N GLU A 248 16.03 31.76 1.54
CA GLU A 248 15.96 32.14 0.13
C GLU A 248 15.30 31.03 -0.70
N THR A 249 15.70 29.77 -0.48
CA THR A 249 15.10 28.63 -1.18
C THR A 249 13.63 28.44 -0.77
N PHE A 250 13.31 28.65 0.51
CA PHE A 250 11.94 28.62 1.00
C PHE A 250 11.08 29.77 0.45
N SER A 251 11.58 31.01 0.48
CA SER A 251 10.94 32.19 -0.12
C SER A 251 10.67 32.01 -1.61
N SER A 252 11.66 31.48 -2.35
CA SER A 252 11.52 31.15 -3.77
C SER A 252 10.42 30.12 -4.00
N ALA A 253 10.37 29.05 -3.20
CA ALA A 253 9.31 28.04 -3.28
C ALA A 253 7.91 28.62 -3.01
N ILE A 254 7.78 29.54 -2.05
CA ILE A 254 6.53 30.27 -1.79
C ILE A 254 6.11 31.08 -3.03
N ARG A 255 7.04 31.84 -3.62
CA ARG A 255 6.77 32.65 -4.82
C ARG A 255 6.34 31.77 -6.01
N VAL A 256 6.98 30.62 -6.20
CA VAL A 256 6.58 29.65 -7.25
C VAL A 256 5.19 29.10 -6.98
N ALA A 257 4.89 28.70 -5.74
CA ALA A 257 3.56 28.19 -5.36
C ALA A 257 2.45 29.21 -5.59
N LEU A 258 2.74 30.50 -5.34
CA LEU A 258 1.79 31.60 -5.53
C LEU A 258 1.77 32.15 -6.96
N SER A 259 2.54 31.58 -7.89
CA SER A 259 2.51 31.98 -9.29
C SER A 259 1.13 31.69 -9.94
N PRO A 260 0.71 32.49 -10.94
CA PRO A 260 -0.57 32.25 -11.64
C PRO A 260 -0.66 30.83 -12.24
N GLY A 261 0.45 30.30 -12.74
CA GLY A 261 0.53 28.95 -13.31
C GLY A 261 0.26 27.87 -12.25
N ALA A 262 0.92 27.97 -11.09
CA ALA A 262 0.74 26.99 -10.01
C ALA A 262 -0.67 27.04 -9.41
N LEU A 263 -1.22 28.24 -9.22
CA LEU A 263 -2.60 28.45 -8.77
C LEU A 263 -3.61 27.84 -9.75
N SER A 264 -3.42 28.05 -11.06
CA SER A 264 -4.29 27.47 -12.09
C SER A 264 -4.20 25.94 -12.11
N ALA A 265 -2.99 25.39 -12.07
CA ALA A 265 -2.76 23.95 -12.07
C ALA A 265 -3.35 23.28 -10.82
N ALA A 266 -3.16 23.86 -9.64
CA ALA A 266 -3.71 23.33 -8.40
C ALA A 266 -5.24 23.34 -8.41
N ARG A 267 -5.87 24.42 -8.90
CA ARG A 267 -7.34 24.50 -9.06
C ARG A 267 -7.87 23.43 -10.01
N GLU A 268 -7.18 23.19 -11.12
CA GLU A 268 -7.58 22.16 -12.08
C GLU A 268 -7.49 20.75 -11.49
N VAL A 269 -6.37 20.43 -10.82
CA VAL A 269 -6.23 19.15 -10.10
C VAL A 269 -7.30 19.02 -9.02
N GLY A 270 -7.57 20.06 -8.24
CA GLY A 270 -8.62 20.05 -7.23
C GLY A 270 -10.01 19.83 -7.82
N ARG A 271 -10.32 20.46 -8.96
CA ARG A 271 -11.58 20.26 -9.68
C ARG A 271 -11.74 18.83 -10.18
N MET A 272 -10.65 18.19 -10.61
CA MET A 272 -10.67 16.77 -10.98
C MET A 272 -10.90 15.88 -9.75
N ILE A 273 -10.17 16.10 -8.66
CA ILE A 273 -10.31 15.35 -7.40
C ILE A 273 -11.74 15.45 -6.83
N MET A 274 -12.35 16.64 -6.87
CA MET A 274 -13.73 16.83 -6.36
C MET A 274 -14.80 16.11 -7.19
N ARG A 275 -14.49 15.69 -8.43
CA ARG A 275 -15.39 14.87 -9.26
C ARG A 275 -15.24 13.38 -9.01
N GLU A 276 -14.24 12.97 -8.25
CA GLU A 276 -14.00 11.56 -7.89
C GLU A 276 -14.85 11.17 -6.68
N ASP A 277 -15.49 10.00 -6.73
CA ASP A 277 -16.05 9.33 -5.55
C ASP A 277 -15.07 8.26 -5.06
N GLY A 278 -13.99 8.69 -4.42
CA GLY A 278 -12.94 7.78 -3.98
C GLY A 278 -13.44 6.64 -3.12
N ALA A 279 -14.28 6.95 -2.12
CA ALA A 279 -14.82 5.95 -1.21
C ALA A 279 -15.78 4.97 -1.90
N GLY A 280 -16.70 5.46 -2.74
CA GLY A 280 -17.60 4.62 -3.54
C GLY A 280 -16.83 3.72 -4.50
N ASN A 281 -15.90 4.29 -5.27
CA ASN A 281 -15.00 3.54 -6.16
C ASN A 281 -14.18 2.47 -5.41
N GLY A 282 -13.77 2.77 -4.18
CA GLY A 282 -13.10 1.83 -3.28
C GLY A 282 -13.96 0.62 -2.91
N VAL A 283 -15.24 0.86 -2.59
CA VAL A 283 -16.23 -0.19 -2.33
C VAL A 283 -16.48 -1.02 -3.59
N GLU A 284 -16.62 -0.38 -4.74
CA GLU A 284 -16.77 -1.06 -6.02
C GLU A 284 -15.56 -1.94 -6.36
N SER A 285 -14.34 -1.42 -6.20
CA SER A 285 -13.10 -2.17 -6.38
C SER A 285 -13.05 -3.39 -5.45
N PHE A 286 -13.40 -3.22 -4.17
CA PHE A 286 -13.44 -4.33 -3.22
C PHE A 286 -14.40 -5.43 -3.70
N HIS A 287 -15.63 -5.08 -4.11
CA HIS A 287 -16.61 -6.06 -4.57
C HIS A 287 -16.24 -6.71 -5.91
N ARG A 288 -15.63 -5.97 -6.82
CA ARG A 288 -15.13 -6.47 -8.12
C ARG A 288 -14.13 -7.61 -7.95
N HIS A 289 -13.30 -7.52 -6.91
CA HIS A 289 -12.23 -8.48 -6.64
C HIS A 289 -12.63 -9.63 -5.72
N LEU A 290 -13.83 -9.61 -5.13
CA LEU A 290 -14.35 -10.75 -4.38
C LEU A 290 -14.90 -11.80 -5.35
N PRO A 291 -14.54 -13.09 -5.20
CA PRO A 291 -15.17 -14.17 -5.96
C PRO A 291 -16.55 -14.49 -5.38
N LEU A 292 -17.49 -13.54 -5.44
CA LEU A 292 -18.79 -13.61 -4.74
C LEU A 292 -19.57 -14.88 -5.09
N LEU A 293 -19.58 -15.27 -6.37
CA LEU A 293 -20.22 -16.51 -6.82
C LEU A 293 -19.60 -17.76 -6.21
N ASN A 294 -18.31 -17.71 -5.83
CA ASN A 294 -17.62 -18.79 -5.14
C ASN A 294 -17.67 -18.69 -3.61
N MET A 295 -17.98 -17.51 -3.07
CA MET A 295 -18.10 -17.28 -1.63
C MET A 295 -19.47 -17.66 -1.06
N LYS A 296 -20.53 -17.60 -1.86
CA LYS A 296 -21.91 -17.83 -1.37
C LYS A 296 -22.20 -19.32 -1.16
N CYS A 297 -23.00 -19.61 -0.14
CA CYS A 297 -23.59 -20.92 0.04
C CYS A 297 -24.70 -21.17 -0.98
N ASP A 298 -24.70 -22.35 -1.59
CA ASP A 298 -25.67 -22.73 -2.63
C ASP A 298 -27.09 -22.95 -2.09
N LEU A 299 -27.27 -23.09 -0.77
CA LEU A 299 -28.58 -23.33 -0.12
C LEU A 299 -29.02 -22.19 0.80
N ALA A 300 -28.12 -21.26 1.13
CA ALA A 300 -28.38 -20.09 1.95
C ALA A 300 -27.55 -18.92 1.40
N HIS A 301 -28.02 -18.28 0.33
CA HIS A 301 -27.23 -17.35 -0.49
C HIS A 301 -26.71 -16.10 0.25
N ASN A 302 -27.31 -15.77 1.39
CA ASN A 302 -26.87 -14.71 2.30
C ASN A 302 -25.72 -15.13 3.25
N ARG A 303 -25.28 -16.39 3.21
CA ARG A 303 -24.23 -16.92 4.10
C ARG A 303 -23.01 -17.39 3.32
N VAL A 304 -21.82 -17.20 3.89
CA VAL A 304 -20.54 -17.62 3.29
C VAL A 304 -20.39 -19.14 3.32
N ALA A 305 -20.02 -19.73 2.19
CA ALA A 305 -19.66 -21.13 2.08
C ALA A 305 -18.29 -21.40 2.72
N VAL A 306 -18.24 -22.40 3.59
CA VAL A 306 -17.01 -22.86 4.25
C VAL A 306 -16.77 -24.35 4.05
N TRP A 307 -17.78 -25.08 3.54
CA TRP A 307 -17.73 -26.50 3.26
C TRP A 307 -18.04 -26.78 1.79
N TYR A 308 -17.39 -27.79 1.22
CA TYR A 308 -17.70 -28.35 -0.08
C TYR A 308 -18.11 -29.81 0.06
N SER A 309 -19.30 -30.15 -0.43
CA SER A 309 -19.83 -31.50 -0.47
C SER A 309 -19.51 -32.12 -1.83
N ALA A 310 -18.46 -32.94 -1.91
CA ALA A 310 -18.08 -33.61 -3.17
C ALA A 310 -19.19 -34.52 -3.72
N LYS A 311 -19.94 -35.19 -2.83
CA LYS A 311 -21.08 -36.05 -3.20
C LYS A 311 -22.20 -35.25 -3.89
N HIS A 312 -22.54 -34.10 -3.32
CA HIS A 312 -23.66 -33.31 -3.81
C HIS A 312 -23.22 -32.25 -4.82
N LYS A 313 -21.91 -31.95 -4.93
CA LYS A 313 -21.34 -30.81 -5.67
C LYS A 313 -21.96 -29.49 -5.19
N LEU A 314 -21.99 -29.29 -3.88
CA LEU A 314 -22.56 -28.10 -3.23
C LEU A 314 -21.55 -27.43 -2.32
N ARG A 315 -21.54 -26.09 -2.33
CA ARG A 315 -20.86 -25.20 -1.39
C ARG A 315 -21.84 -24.84 -0.29
N LEU A 316 -21.48 -25.15 0.95
CA LEU A 316 -22.34 -25.04 2.11
C LEU A 316 -21.72 -24.08 3.12
N SER A 317 -22.56 -23.23 3.70
CA SER A 317 -22.20 -22.47 4.90
C SER A 317 -22.07 -23.40 6.09
N ALA A 318 -21.45 -22.92 7.17
CA ALA A 318 -21.37 -23.69 8.42
C ALA A 318 -22.77 -24.06 8.93
N PHE A 319 -23.69 -23.09 8.89
CA PHE A 319 -25.10 -23.24 9.21
C PHE A 319 -25.80 -24.30 8.35
N ALA A 320 -25.77 -24.15 7.02
CA ALA A 320 -26.48 -25.06 6.13
C ALA A 320 -25.92 -26.50 6.23
N ALA A 321 -24.61 -26.64 6.41
CA ALA A 321 -24.00 -27.94 6.64
C ALA A 321 -24.45 -28.59 7.96
N GLN A 322 -24.59 -27.80 9.02
CA GLN A 322 -25.05 -28.26 10.34
C GLN A 322 -26.52 -28.70 10.29
N VAL A 323 -27.42 -27.86 9.77
CA VAL A 323 -28.85 -28.18 9.64
C VAL A 323 -29.07 -29.47 8.85
N LEU A 324 -28.41 -29.62 7.70
CA LEU A 324 -28.51 -30.84 6.90
C LEU A 324 -27.90 -32.07 7.58
N ALA A 325 -26.97 -31.89 8.50
CA ALA A 325 -26.39 -32.99 9.27
C ALA A 325 -27.35 -33.47 10.37
N GLU A 326 -28.04 -32.54 11.06
CA GLU A 326 -29.04 -32.83 12.09
C GLU A 326 -30.22 -33.65 11.53
N VAL A 327 -30.72 -33.29 10.34
CA VAL A 327 -31.76 -34.07 9.63
C VAL A 327 -31.20 -35.27 8.84
N LYS A 328 -29.94 -35.64 9.08
CA LYS A 328 -29.27 -36.82 8.50
C LYS A 328 -29.18 -36.83 6.96
N HIS A 329 -29.30 -35.67 6.30
CA HIS A 329 -29.14 -35.53 4.86
C HIS A 329 -27.68 -35.57 4.40
N ILE A 330 -26.76 -35.05 5.22
CA ILE A 330 -25.31 -35.09 4.96
C ILE A 330 -24.54 -35.56 6.20
N LYS A 331 -23.28 -35.96 5.99
CA LYS A 331 -22.35 -36.29 7.09
C LYS A 331 -21.22 -35.27 7.08
N LEU A 332 -21.08 -34.45 8.14
CA LEU A 332 -20.05 -33.41 8.24
C LEU A 332 -18.63 -33.93 8.00
N LYS A 333 -18.33 -35.16 8.45
CA LYS A 333 -17.02 -35.81 8.22
C LYS A 333 -16.67 -36.07 6.75
N LYS A 334 -17.65 -36.02 5.84
CA LYS A 334 -17.45 -36.19 4.39
C LYS A 334 -17.33 -34.85 3.65
N LEU A 335 -17.44 -33.73 4.34
CA LEU A 335 -17.27 -32.40 3.76
C LEU A 335 -15.79 -32.04 3.72
N LYS A 336 -15.39 -31.37 2.64
CA LYS A 336 -14.07 -30.76 2.49
C LYS A 336 -14.17 -29.29 2.86
N LEU A 337 -13.10 -28.70 3.39
CA LEU A 337 -13.07 -27.26 3.59
C LEU A 337 -13.17 -26.57 2.22
N HIS A 338 -14.06 -25.58 2.11
CA HIS A 338 -14.20 -24.77 0.90
C HIS A 338 -13.29 -23.54 0.98
N ARG A 339 -12.51 -23.31 -0.07
CA ARG A 339 -11.66 -22.14 -0.24
C ARG A 339 -12.14 -21.36 -1.44
N SER A 340 -12.76 -20.20 -1.21
CA SER A 340 -13.32 -19.38 -2.29
C SER A 340 -12.23 -18.82 -3.22
N ARG A 341 -11.05 -18.58 -2.66
CA ARG A 341 -9.80 -18.25 -3.36
C ARG A 341 -8.65 -18.76 -2.51
N GLU A 342 -7.66 -19.34 -3.16
CA GLU A 342 -6.41 -19.78 -2.54
C GLU A 342 -5.27 -19.27 -3.41
N TYR A 343 -4.30 -18.64 -2.78
CA TYR A 343 -3.09 -18.16 -3.43
C TYR A 343 -1.96 -19.10 -3.01
N ASP A 344 -1.16 -19.54 -3.96
CA ASP A 344 0.04 -20.32 -3.67
C ASP A 344 1.22 -19.36 -3.54
N PRO A 345 1.70 -19.08 -2.31
CA PRO A 345 2.81 -18.18 -2.13
C PRO A 345 4.16 -18.84 -2.45
N TYR A 346 4.19 -20.15 -2.68
CA TYR A 346 5.43 -20.91 -2.80
C TYR A 346 5.86 -21.06 -4.25
N VAL A 347 7.16 -20.87 -4.48
CA VAL A 347 7.78 -21.16 -5.77
C VAL A 347 8.54 -22.47 -5.63
N GLU A 348 8.29 -23.42 -6.54
CA GLU A 348 9.15 -24.61 -6.66
C GLU A 348 10.56 -24.16 -7.03
N ALA A 349 11.56 -24.69 -6.32
CA ALA A 349 12.95 -24.29 -6.51
C ALA A 349 13.46 -24.72 -7.90
N VAL A 350 13.24 -23.87 -8.90
CA VAL A 350 14.17 -23.76 -10.02
C VAL A 350 15.41 -23.05 -9.49
N ASP A 351 16.59 -23.54 -9.90
CA ASP A 351 17.95 -23.16 -9.50
C ASP A 351 18.09 -21.74 -8.87
N PRO A 352 18.88 -21.54 -7.80
CA PRO A 352 19.07 -20.24 -7.14
C PRO A 352 19.34 -19.06 -8.06
N VAL A 353 19.93 -19.27 -9.25
CA VAL A 353 20.10 -18.23 -10.28
C VAL A 353 18.79 -17.93 -11.03
N THR A 354 17.95 -18.93 -11.26
CA THR A 354 16.63 -18.75 -11.91
C THR A 354 15.54 -18.30 -10.94
N GLY A 355 15.61 -18.58 -9.64
CA GLY A 355 14.58 -18.18 -8.67
C GLY A 355 14.37 -16.67 -8.50
N THR A 356 15.41 -15.86 -8.73
CA THR A 356 15.36 -14.38 -8.70
C THR A 356 15.24 -13.77 -10.11
N ILE A 357 15.82 -14.43 -11.12
CA ILE A 357 15.89 -13.93 -12.50
C ILE A 357 14.68 -14.38 -13.34
N VAL A 358 14.04 -15.53 -13.09
CA VAL A 358 12.93 -16.06 -13.91
C VAL A 358 11.62 -15.30 -13.74
N PRO A 359 11.20 -14.82 -12.56
CA PRO A 359 10.05 -13.92 -12.49
C PRO A 359 10.29 -12.65 -13.33
N ALA A 360 11.49 -12.09 -13.27
CA ALA A 360 11.90 -10.93 -14.07
C ALA A 360 11.97 -11.22 -15.57
N LEU A 361 12.53 -12.36 -15.99
CA LEU A 361 12.59 -12.79 -17.40
C LEU A 361 11.21 -13.24 -17.94
N ARG A 362 10.35 -13.84 -17.11
CA ARG A 362 8.96 -14.17 -17.50
C ARG A 362 8.12 -12.91 -17.64
N SER A 363 8.25 -11.93 -16.74
CA SER A 363 7.62 -10.61 -16.90
C SER A 363 8.07 -9.92 -18.18
N LEU A 364 9.36 -10.00 -18.56
CA LEU A 364 9.85 -9.49 -19.85
C LEU A 364 9.26 -10.24 -21.07
N ASN A 365 9.07 -11.56 -20.96
CA ASN A 365 8.51 -12.37 -22.04
C ASN A 365 6.98 -12.19 -22.19
N ASP A 366 6.26 -11.95 -21.08
CA ASP A 366 4.83 -11.65 -21.07
C ASP A 366 4.55 -10.20 -21.53
N MET A 367 5.46 -9.25 -21.25
CA MET A 367 5.46 -7.89 -21.80
C MET A 367 5.67 -7.90 -23.32
N GLY A 368 6.46 -8.86 -23.84
CA GLY A 368 6.70 -9.07 -25.27
C GLY A 368 5.50 -9.61 -26.07
N ARG A 369 4.43 -10.07 -25.41
CA ARG A 369 3.17 -10.43 -26.08
C ARG A 369 2.23 -9.24 -26.32
N GLY A 370 2.49 -8.09 -25.68
CA GLY A 370 1.65 -6.90 -25.76
C GLY A 370 2.25 -5.73 -26.55
N LEU A 371 3.58 -5.63 -26.69
CA LEU A 371 4.27 -4.57 -27.42
C LEU A 371 5.55 -5.12 -28.10
N VAL A 372 5.90 -4.53 -29.24
CA VAL A 372 6.98 -4.90 -30.18
C VAL A 372 8.28 -5.35 -29.49
N LYS A 373 8.86 -6.46 -29.98
CA LYS A 373 10.15 -7.07 -29.56
C LYS A 373 11.21 -6.02 -29.19
N VAL A 374 11.49 -5.87 -27.89
CA VAL A 374 12.62 -5.08 -27.40
C VAL A 374 13.86 -5.99 -27.36
N PRO A 375 14.97 -5.67 -28.07
CA PRO A 375 16.18 -6.46 -28.00
C PRO A 375 16.90 -6.20 -26.67
N THR A 376 17.03 -7.23 -25.83
CA THR A 376 17.83 -7.18 -24.61
C THR A 376 19.32 -7.11 -24.97
N LYS A 377 19.96 -5.95 -24.80
CA LYS A 377 21.42 -5.81 -24.95
C LYS A 377 22.13 -6.44 -23.73
N PRO A 378 23.18 -7.26 -23.92
CA PRO A 378 23.94 -7.89 -22.82
C PRO A 378 24.46 -6.91 -21.75
N GLY A 379 24.79 -5.68 -22.15
CA GLY A 379 25.31 -4.64 -21.25
C GLY A 379 24.31 -4.16 -20.19
N LEU A 380 22.99 -4.28 -20.41
CA LEU A 380 21.98 -3.86 -19.43
C LEU A 380 21.89 -4.84 -18.25
N VAL A 381 22.09 -6.14 -18.51
CA VAL A 381 22.08 -7.19 -17.46
C VAL A 381 23.33 -7.08 -16.59
N LEU A 382 24.49 -6.82 -17.22
CA LEU A 382 25.74 -6.52 -16.52
C LEU A 382 25.64 -5.22 -15.71
N GLY A 383 25.07 -4.15 -16.27
CA GLY A 383 24.88 -2.89 -15.54
C GLY A 383 23.94 -2.98 -14.33
N ILE A 384 22.93 -3.86 -14.37
CA ILE A 384 22.08 -4.16 -13.21
C ILE A 384 22.85 -4.98 -12.17
N TYR A 385 23.69 -5.93 -12.60
CA TYR A 385 24.55 -6.72 -11.72
C TYR A 385 25.59 -5.84 -11.03
N ASP A 386 26.27 -4.99 -11.79
CA ASP A 386 27.27 -4.05 -11.29
C ASP A 386 26.62 -2.99 -10.38
N GLY A 387 25.46 -2.44 -10.74
CA GLY A 387 24.72 -1.50 -9.89
C GLY A 387 24.22 -2.12 -8.57
N LEU A 388 23.87 -3.42 -8.57
CA LEU A 388 23.53 -4.16 -7.34
C LEU A 388 24.78 -4.48 -6.51
N ASN A 389 25.92 -4.73 -7.16
CA ASN A 389 27.17 -5.02 -6.49
C ASN A 389 27.78 -3.76 -5.86
N ASP A 390 27.80 -2.64 -6.59
CA ASP A 390 28.25 -1.32 -6.14
C ASP A 390 27.38 -0.80 -4.98
N PHE A 391 26.08 -1.06 -5.01
CA PHE A 391 25.17 -0.75 -3.90
C PHE A 391 25.53 -1.48 -2.59
N VAL A 392 26.14 -2.66 -2.68
CA VAL A 392 26.58 -3.43 -1.51
C VAL A 392 28.02 -3.05 -1.12
N THR A 393 28.89 -2.83 -2.10
CA THR A 393 30.33 -2.62 -1.87
C THR A 393 30.67 -1.19 -1.48
N GLU A 394 29.97 -0.18 -1.99
CA GLU A 394 30.24 1.24 -1.69
C GLU A 394 29.93 1.60 -0.22
N PRO A 395 28.83 1.14 0.41
CA PRO A 395 28.65 1.32 1.85
C PRO A 395 29.71 0.60 2.70
N ILE A 396 30.22 -0.54 2.22
CA ILE A 396 31.29 -1.31 2.90
C ILE A 396 32.65 -0.62 2.76
N LYS A 397 32.92 0.02 1.62
CA LYS A 397 34.13 0.83 1.38
C LYS A 397 34.11 2.12 2.19
N GLY A 398 33.01 2.88 2.17
CA GLY A 398 32.87 4.11 2.95
C GLY A 398 33.00 3.88 4.46
N PHE A 399 32.55 2.72 4.96
CA PHE A 399 32.73 2.32 6.36
C PHE A 399 34.19 1.98 6.70
N LYS A 400 34.98 1.51 5.73
CA LYS A 400 36.41 1.18 5.89
C LYS A 400 37.30 2.41 5.87
N GLU A 401 36.92 3.46 5.15
CA GLU A 401 37.77 4.64 4.90
C GLU A 401 37.57 5.76 5.94
N ASP A 402 36.33 6.05 6.38
CA ASP A 402 36.04 7.24 7.22
C ASP A 402 35.52 6.94 8.63
N GLY A 403 35.47 5.66 9.03
CA GLY A 403 34.97 5.25 10.35
C GLY A 403 33.56 5.80 10.67
N MET A 404 33.26 5.99 11.96
CA MET A 404 31.91 6.30 12.45
C MET A 404 31.32 7.60 11.89
N TYR A 405 32.13 8.59 11.49
CA TYR A 405 31.64 9.92 11.06
C TYR A 405 31.38 10.03 9.54
N GLY A 406 31.97 9.19 8.70
CA GLY A 406 31.52 9.00 7.31
C GLY A 406 30.18 8.27 7.19
N GLY A 407 29.72 7.62 8.28
CA GLY A 407 28.45 6.91 8.38
C GLY A 407 27.30 7.68 9.07
N VAL A 408 27.55 8.87 9.62
CA VAL A 408 26.57 9.61 10.44
C VAL A 408 25.54 10.39 9.59
N GLY A 409 25.81 10.70 8.32
CA GLY A 409 24.85 11.40 7.44
C GLY A 409 23.69 10.53 6.92
N GLY A 410 23.78 9.22 7.06
CA GLY A 410 22.90 8.23 6.43
C GLY A 410 21.98 7.47 7.37
N PHE A 411 21.86 7.86 8.65
CA PHE A 411 21.26 7.00 9.67
C PHE A 411 20.32 7.68 10.67
N CYS A 412 19.25 8.31 10.17
CA CYS A 412 18.01 8.57 10.94
C CYS A 412 16.78 7.78 10.42
N VAL A 413 16.98 6.78 9.57
CA VAL A 413 15.94 5.79 9.20
C VAL A 413 16.42 4.43 9.67
N GLY A 414 15.74 3.89 10.69
CA GLY A 414 16.31 2.90 11.61
C GLY A 414 16.64 1.53 11.02
N THR A 415 17.88 1.08 11.25
CA THR A 415 18.34 -0.33 11.29
C THR A 415 19.82 -0.44 11.72
N LEU A 416 20.18 -0.44 13.01
CA LEU A 416 21.50 -0.97 13.37
C LEU A 416 21.49 -1.82 14.64
N ASN A 417 21.57 -3.13 14.40
CA ASN A 417 22.51 -4.00 15.07
C ASN A 417 22.69 -5.29 14.25
N LEU A 418 23.78 -5.39 13.50
CA LEU A 418 24.50 -6.67 13.39
C LEU A 418 25.97 -6.44 12.97
N ALA A 419 26.87 -6.58 13.94
CA ALA A 419 28.27 -6.86 13.68
C ALA A 419 28.40 -8.27 13.09
N ALA A 420 29.19 -8.40 12.02
CA ALA A 420 29.38 -9.63 11.27
C ALA A 420 30.34 -10.62 11.98
N LYS A 421 29.97 -11.90 12.00
CA LYS A 421 30.89 -13.02 11.80
C LYS A 421 30.29 -13.99 10.77
N PRO A 422 31.11 -14.66 9.94
CA PRO A 422 30.66 -15.31 8.71
C PRO A 422 30.20 -16.75 8.96
N ILE A 423 28.91 -17.04 8.81
CA ILE A 423 28.43 -18.41 8.66
C ILE A 423 27.26 -18.40 7.67
N GLY A 424 27.40 -19.09 6.53
CA GLY A 424 26.24 -19.30 5.67
C GLY A 424 26.43 -19.93 4.29
N GLY A 425 27.64 -20.20 3.80
CA GLY A 425 27.85 -20.99 2.58
C GLY A 425 27.46 -22.48 2.72
N ALA A 426 27.31 -22.98 3.94
CA ALA A 426 27.09 -24.41 4.22
C ALA A 426 25.65 -24.79 4.64
N LEU A 427 24.74 -23.83 4.87
CA LEU A 427 23.39 -24.10 5.41
C LEU A 427 22.34 -24.44 4.33
N GLN A 428 22.60 -24.17 3.06
CA GLN A 428 21.68 -24.47 1.95
C GLN A 428 21.54 -25.97 1.65
N PHE A 429 22.46 -26.81 2.14
CA PHE A 429 22.40 -28.27 1.93
C PHE A 429 21.56 -29.03 2.96
N VAL A 430 21.26 -28.44 4.13
CA VAL A 430 20.58 -29.13 5.24
C VAL A 430 19.09 -28.77 5.36
N SER A 431 18.61 -27.71 4.69
CA SER A 431 17.21 -27.26 4.82
C SER A 431 16.20 -28.02 3.95
N LYS A 432 16.63 -28.65 2.84
CA LYS A 432 15.72 -29.29 1.88
C LYS A 432 14.87 -30.44 2.47
N PRO A 433 15.42 -31.35 3.30
CA PRO A 433 14.61 -32.38 3.97
C PRO A 433 13.72 -31.79 5.09
N MET A 434 14.17 -30.73 5.77
CA MET A 434 13.44 -30.11 6.87
C MET A 434 12.25 -29.26 6.41
N GLU A 435 12.37 -28.54 5.29
CA GLU A 435 11.30 -27.69 4.76
C GLU A 435 10.08 -28.49 4.29
N GLY A 436 10.29 -29.58 3.54
CA GLY A 436 9.19 -30.45 3.10
C GLY A 436 8.45 -31.10 4.27
N THR A 437 9.21 -31.50 5.29
CA THR A 437 8.68 -32.11 6.52
C THR A 437 7.89 -31.09 7.35
N MET A 438 8.44 -29.90 7.60
CA MET A 438 7.74 -28.83 8.32
C MET A 438 6.49 -28.35 7.57
N ARG A 439 6.53 -28.25 6.23
CA ARG A 439 5.37 -27.91 5.39
C ARG A 439 4.23 -28.89 5.60
N SER A 440 4.52 -30.20 5.56
CA SER A 440 3.52 -31.26 5.71
C SER A 440 2.88 -31.27 7.11
N PHE A 441 3.68 -31.16 8.17
CA PHE A 441 3.17 -31.16 9.55
C PHE A 441 2.34 -29.93 9.89
N ALA A 442 2.85 -28.73 9.56
CA ALA A 442 2.17 -27.47 9.83
C ALA A 442 0.81 -27.36 9.10
N HIS A 443 0.76 -27.81 7.84
CA HIS A 443 -0.47 -27.81 7.04
C HIS A 443 -1.51 -28.83 7.53
N LYS A 444 -1.06 -29.93 8.15
CA LYS A 444 -1.94 -30.99 8.68
C LYS A 444 -2.57 -30.61 10.02
N GLU A 445 -1.83 -29.94 10.91
CA GLU A 445 -2.36 -29.46 12.20
C GLU A 445 -3.33 -28.29 12.00
N THR A 446 -2.94 -27.25 11.27
CA THR A 446 -3.83 -26.10 10.99
C THR A 446 -5.09 -26.49 10.22
N GLY A 447 -5.03 -27.52 9.38
CA GLY A 447 -6.18 -28.08 8.70
C GLY A 447 -7.23 -28.66 9.67
N LYS A 448 -6.78 -29.34 10.74
CA LYS A 448 -7.68 -29.92 11.75
C LYS A 448 -8.37 -28.83 12.58
N ASP A 449 -7.63 -27.82 13.04
CA ASP A 449 -8.18 -26.74 13.85
C ASP A 449 -9.24 -25.94 13.08
N ARG A 450 -8.99 -25.67 11.79
CA ARG A 450 -9.96 -25.02 10.91
C ARG A 450 -11.25 -25.83 10.77
N ILE A 451 -11.15 -27.16 10.65
CA ILE A 451 -12.33 -28.05 10.57
C ILE A 451 -13.12 -27.98 11.88
N VAL A 452 -12.46 -28.02 13.03
CA VAL A 452 -13.10 -27.91 14.35
C VAL A 452 -13.81 -26.56 14.49
N ALA A 453 -13.14 -25.46 14.20
CA ALA A 453 -13.72 -24.12 14.26
C ALA A 453 -14.95 -23.96 13.35
N ARG A 454 -14.91 -24.48 12.12
CA ARG A 454 -16.07 -24.41 11.20
C ARG A 454 -17.23 -25.30 11.63
N ARG A 455 -16.99 -26.38 12.37
CA ARG A 455 -18.06 -27.19 12.98
C ARG A 455 -18.69 -26.45 14.16
N ALA A 456 -17.89 -25.90 15.06
CA ALA A 456 -18.38 -25.08 16.17
C ALA A 456 -19.21 -23.89 15.68
N GLN A 457 -18.73 -23.18 14.65
CA GLN A 457 -19.49 -22.12 13.98
C GLN A 457 -20.86 -22.62 13.47
N GLY A 458 -20.91 -23.83 12.93
CA GLY A 458 -22.14 -24.42 12.42
C GLY A 458 -23.15 -24.72 13.52
N ILE A 459 -22.69 -25.30 14.63
CA ILE A 459 -23.50 -25.60 15.82
C ILE A 459 -24.12 -24.30 16.36
N VAL A 460 -23.29 -23.31 16.69
CA VAL A 460 -23.76 -22.02 17.21
C VAL A 460 -24.72 -21.34 16.25
N ALA A 461 -24.44 -21.35 14.95
CA ALA A 461 -25.31 -20.75 13.95
C ALA A 461 -26.64 -21.51 13.77
N SER A 462 -26.70 -22.81 14.05
CA SER A 462 -27.92 -23.62 14.00
C SER A 462 -28.80 -23.38 15.22
N GLU A 463 -28.19 -23.28 16.42
CA GLU A 463 -28.87 -23.00 17.69
C GLU A 463 -29.56 -21.64 17.70
N HIS A 464 -28.94 -20.62 17.11
CA HIS A 464 -29.49 -19.26 17.03
C HIS A 464 -30.42 -19.04 15.83
N ALA A 465 -30.60 -20.03 14.96
CA ALA A 465 -31.41 -19.88 13.76
C ALA A 465 -32.90 -20.15 14.04
N THR A 466 -33.76 -19.40 13.36
CA THR A 466 -35.21 -19.62 13.42
C THR A 466 -35.60 -20.92 12.72
N LEU A 467 -36.78 -21.46 13.07
CA LEU A 467 -37.32 -22.64 12.39
C LEU A 467 -37.51 -22.39 10.88
N GLN A 468 -37.91 -21.17 10.51
CA GLN A 468 -38.08 -20.76 9.12
C GLN A 468 -36.75 -20.82 8.34
N GLU A 469 -35.65 -20.30 8.90
CA GLU A 469 -34.34 -20.38 8.27
C GLU A 469 -33.84 -21.82 8.10
N ARG A 470 -34.09 -22.68 9.09
CA ARG A 470 -33.71 -24.09 9.04
C ARG A 470 -34.51 -24.83 7.97
N ASN A 471 -35.83 -24.63 7.93
CA ASN A 471 -36.70 -25.23 6.93
C ASN A 471 -36.35 -24.78 5.51
N ALA A 472 -36.05 -23.49 5.31
CA ALA A 472 -35.63 -22.96 4.00
C ALA A 472 -34.40 -23.69 3.44
N VAL A 473 -33.41 -24.01 4.29
CA VAL A 473 -32.22 -24.79 3.86
C VAL A 473 -32.60 -26.22 3.48
N ILE A 474 -33.48 -26.87 4.25
CA ILE A 474 -33.90 -28.25 4.01
C ILE A 474 -34.69 -28.33 2.70
N GLU A 475 -35.65 -27.43 2.50
CA GLU A 475 -36.46 -27.32 1.29
C GLU A 475 -35.58 -27.07 0.06
N ALA A 476 -34.69 -26.08 0.12
CA ALA A 476 -33.74 -25.79 -0.97
C ALA A 476 -32.88 -27.01 -1.33
N PHE A 477 -32.49 -27.83 -0.34
CA PHE A 477 -31.75 -29.06 -0.59
C PHE A 477 -32.59 -30.16 -1.26
N VAL A 478 -33.84 -30.32 -0.85
CA VAL A 478 -34.79 -31.28 -1.44
C VAL A 478 -35.08 -30.90 -2.88
N GLU A 479 -35.37 -29.63 -3.15
CA GLU A 479 -35.57 -29.10 -4.50
C GLU A 479 -34.33 -29.30 -5.38
N TYR A 480 -33.14 -28.98 -4.86
CA TYR A 480 -31.89 -29.22 -5.56
C TYR A 480 -31.72 -30.69 -5.97
N LYS A 481 -32.01 -31.63 -5.06
CA LYS A 481 -31.95 -33.07 -5.36
C LYS A 481 -32.99 -33.49 -6.40
N ALA A 482 -34.21 -32.95 -6.32
CA ALA A 482 -35.28 -33.24 -7.27
C ALA A 482 -34.89 -32.76 -8.68
N LYS A 483 -34.39 -31.52 -8.80
CA LYS A 483 -33.89 -30.96 -10.07
C LYS A 483 -32.78 -31.81 -10.67
N LYS A 484 -31.76 -32.16 -9.88
CA LYS A 484 -30.65 -33.01 -10.34
C LYS A 484 -31.09 -34.41 -10.79
N LYS A 485 -32.15 -34.97 -10.19
CA LYS A 485 -32.76 -36.24 -10.61
C LYS A 485 -33.50 -36.09 -11.95
N ARG A 486 -34.21 -34.98 -12.16
CA ARG A 486 -34.87 -34.65 -13.43
C ARG A 486 -33.85 -34.47 -14.56
N ASP A 487 -32.78 -33.69 -14.33
CA ASP A 487 -31.73 -33.44 -15.34
C ASP A 487 -31.04 -34.72 -15.79
N ARG A 488 -30.81 -35.66 -14.86
CA ARG A 488 -30.27 -37.00 -15.18
C ARG A 488 -31.23 -37.83 -16.03
N LYS A 489 -32.54 -37.76 -15.75
CA LYS A 489 -33.56 -38.48 -16.53
C LYS A 489 -33.79 -37.86 -17.91
N GLY A 490 -33.71 -36.53 -18.04
CA GLY A 490 -33.85 -35.81 -19.31
C GLY A 490 -32.68 -36.06 -20.27
N LYS A 491 -31.44 -36.08 -19.76
CA LYS A 491 -30.25 -36.45 -20.56
C LYS A 491 -30.26 -37.90 -21.04
N GLY A 492 -30.96 -38.80 -20.35
CA GLY A 492 -31.14 -40.19 -20.78
C GLY A 492 -32.20 -40.39 -21.87
N LYS A 493 -33.03 -39.38 -22.18
CA LYS A 493 -34.05 -39.44 -23.24
C LYS A 493 -33.65 -38.72 -24.53
N ALA A 494 -32.57 -37.95 -24.53
CA ALA A 494 -32.07 -37.21 -25.69
C ALA A 494 -30.98 -37.97 -26.48
N VAL A 495 -30.79 -39.26 -26.17
CA VAL A 495 -29.92 -40.18 -26.91
C VAL A 495 -30.78 -41.39 -27.28
N VAL A 496 -31.68 -41.21 -28.24
CA VAL A 496 -32.26 -42.26 -29.08
C VAL A 496 -32.45 -41.66 -30.46
#